data_AF-A0A9D1AKM8-F1
#
_entry.id   AF-A0A9D1AKM8-F1
#
_cell.length_a   1.000
_cell.length_b   1.000
_cell.length_c   1.000
_cell.angle_alpha   90.00
_cell.angle_beta   90.00
_cell.angle_gamma   90.00
#
_symmetry.space_group_name_H-M   'P 1'
#
loop_
_entity.id
_entity.type
_entity.pdbx_description
1 polymer ?
#
loop_
_entity_poly.entity_id
_entity_poly.type
_entity_poly.pdbx_seq_one_letter_code
_entity_poly.pdbx_strand_id
1 'polypeptide(L)'
;KNPLTGLNFAGTGKLTTPMGAQLLRTAAVPTGKMVALDKNCALEMVTAGDLSLEYDKLIDQQLERAAITCTYGFAKIFTDASKVLTL
;
A
#
# COMPACT_ATOMS: atom_id res chain seq x y z
N LYS A 1 1.10 22.20 -18.09
CA LYS A 1 0.30 22.34 -16.85
C LYS A 1 -1.01 21.58 -17.06
N ASN A 2 -1.25 20.46 -16.38
CA ASN A 2 -2.46 19.66 -16.58
C ASN A 2 -3.58 20.17 -15.65
N PRO A 3 -4.67 20.76 -16.16
CA PRO A 3 -5.74 21.39 -15.35
C PRO A 3 -6.50 20.41 -14.45
N LEU A 4 -6.33 19.11 -14.67
CA LEU A 4 -6.93 18.02 -13.89
C LEU A 4 -6.32 17.86 -12.48
N THR A 5 -5.16 18.46 -12.21
CA THR A 5 -4.45 18.34 -10.92
C THR A 5 -5.25 18.91 -9.74
N GLY A 6 -5.94 20.05 -9.94
CA GLY A 6 -6.79 20.67 -8.92
C GLY A 6 -8.09 19.91 -8.66
N LEU A 7 -8.72 19.38 -9.72
CA LEU A 7 -9.92 18.54 -9.62
C LEU A 7 -9.65 17.21 -8.91
N ASN A 8 -8.51 16.56 -9.22
CA ASN A 8 -8.12 15.31 -8.57
C ASN A 8 -7.86 15.50 -7.06
N PHE A 9 -7.27 16.63 -6.66
CA PHE A 9 -7.08 16.95 -5.25
C PHE A 9 -8.41 17.22 -4.54
N ALA A 10 -9.31 18.01 -5.16
CA ALA A 10 -10.62 18.32 -4.59
C ALA A 10 -11.54 17.10 -4.46
N GLY A 11 -11.49 16.15 -5.41
CA GLY A 11 -12.36 14.97 -5.42
C GLY A 11 -11.79 13.71 -4.75
N THR A 12 -10.47 13.50 -4.80
CA THR A 12 -9.85 12.23 -4.34
C THR A 12 -8.73 12.42 -3.32
N GLY A 13 -8.34 13.66 -3.01
CA GLY A 13 -7.21 13.96 -2.14
C GLY A 13 -5.83 13.60 -2.71
N LYS A 14 -5.75 13.12 -3.97
CA LYS A 14 -4.49 12.73 -4.61
C LYS A 14 -3.72 13.94 -5.11
N LEU A 15 -2.64 14.29 -4.41
CA LEU A 15 -1.67 15.28 -4.84
C LEU A 15 -0.82 14.69 -5.98
N THR A 16 -0.92 15.29 -7.17
CA THR A 16 -0.04 15.01 -8.30
C THR A 16 1.07 16.05 -8.29
N THR A 17 2.32 15.61 -8.18
CA THR A 17 3.47 16.53 -8.17
C THR A 17 3.76 17.04 -9.59
N PRO A 18 4.48 18.16 -9.76
CA PRO A 18 4.84 18.68 -11.08
C PRO A 18 5.59 17.67 -11.97
N MET A 19 6.24 16.67 -11.35
CA MET A 19 6.98 15.60 -12.01
C MET A 19 6.13 14.35 -12.31
N GLY A 20 4.81 14.43 -12.13
CA GLY A 20 3.89 13.32 -12.41
C GLY A 20 3.93 12.19 -11.38
N ALA A 21 4.66 12.35 -10.28
CA ALA A 21 4.67 11.37 -9.20
C ALA A 21 3.37 11.43 -8.38
N GLN A 22 2.88 10.27 -7.99
CA GLN A 22 1.74 10.15 -7.08
C GLN A 22 2.25 10.24 -5.65
N LEU A 23 1.78 11.23 -4.90
CA LEU A 23 2.13 11.37 -3.50
C LEU A 23 1.08 10.67 -2.63
N LEU A 24 1.54 9.70 -1.84
CA LEU A 24 0.72 8.98 -0.86
C LEU A 24 1.20 9.33 0.54
N ARG A 25 0.34 9.98 1.33
CA ARG A 25 0.60 10.24 2.74
C ARG A 25 0.19 9.02 3.56
N THR A 26 1.14 8.46 4.32
CA THR A 26 0.88 7.31 5.20
C THR A 26 1.50 7.55 6.56
N ALA A 27 0.89 7.02 7.61
CA ALA A 27 1.44 7.01 8.96
C ALA A 27 2.58 5.99 9.14
N ALA A 28 2.74 5.06 8.18
CA ALA A 28 3.77 4.03 8.22
C ALA A 28 5.19 4.56 7.92
N VAL A 29 5.31 5.75 7.31
CA VAL A 29 6.61 6.38 7.04
C VAL A 29 6.95 7.32 8.19
N PRO A 30 8.14 7.19 8.82
CA PRO A 30 8.55 8.08 9.91
C PRO A 30 8.57 9.56 9.51
N THR A 31 8.35 10.44 10.48
CA THR A 31 8.41 11.90 10.29
C THR A 31 9.77 12.32 9.72
N GLY A 32 9.76 13.28 8.80
CA GLY A 32 10.98 13.79 8.17
C GLY A 32 11.55 12.87 7.07
N LYS A 33 10.86 11.76 6.74
CA LYS A 33 11.28 10.84 5.67
C LYS A 33 10.23 10.75 4.58
N MET A 34 10.70 10.51 3.36
CA MET A 34 9.89 10.16 2.20
C MET A 34 10.51 8.94 1.52
N VAL A 35 9.67 8.01 1.07
CA VAL A 35 10.11 6.84 0.30
C VAL A 35 9.65 7.02 -1.13
N ALA A 36 10.60 7.14 -2.05
CA ALA A 36 10.36 7.12 -3.49
C ALA A 36 10.40 5.67 -3.98
N LEU A 37 9.36 5.25 -4.69
CA LEU A 37 9.23 3.93 -5.30
C LEU A 37 8.87 4.10 -6.77
N ASP A 38 9.61 3.44 -7.65
CA ASP A 38 9.20 3.22 -9.03
C ASP A 38 8.03 2.22 -9.07
N LYS A 39 6.94 2.58 -9.76
CA LYS A 39 5.74 1.75 -9.86
C LYS A 39 5.99 0.40 -10.55
N ASN A 40 6.90 0.36 -11.51
CA ASN A 40 7.10 -0.79 -12.39
C ASN A 40 8.25 -1.69 -11.92
N CYS A 41 9.25 -1.12 -11.23
CA CYS A 41 10.51 -1.82 -10.97
C CYS A 41 10.94 -1.83 -9.50
N ALA A 42 10.25 -1.14 -8.58
CA ALA A 42 10.73 -1.08 -7.19
C ALA A 42 10.54 -2.40 -6.43
N LEU A 43 9.35 -2.99 -6.51
CA LEU A 43 8.94 -4.11 -5.67
C LEU A 43 8.22 -5.18 -6.47
N GLU A 44 8.50 -6.43 -6.14
CA GLU A 44 7.67 -7.58 -6.47
C GLU A 44 6.77 -7.90 -5.28
N MET A 45 5.49 -8.16 -5.55
CA MET A 45 4.57 -8.70 -4.57
C MET A 45 4.31 -10.16 -4.93
N VAL A 46 4.54 -11.06 -3.99
CA VAL A 46 4.26 -12.49 -4.12
C VAL A 46 3.11 -12.83 -3.19
N THR A 47 2.08 -13.46 -3.72
CA THR A 47 0.95 -14.00 -2.96
C THR A 47 1.13 -15.50 -2.76
N ALA A 48 1.01 -15.97 -1.51
CA ALA A 48 1.02 -17.39 -1.20
C ALA A 48 -0.41 -17.84 -0.86
N GLY A 49 -1.07 -18.44 -1.86
CA GLY A 49 -2.45 -18.91 -1.77
C GLY A 49 -3.49 -17.79 -1.90
N ASP A 50 -4.75 -18.21 -1.87
CA ASP A 50 -5.91 -17.33 -1.88
C ASP A 50 -6.31 -16.92 -0.45
N LEU A 51 -7.31 -16.04 -0.34
CA LEU A 51 -7.89 -15.63 0.94
C LEU A 51 -8.50 -16.85 1.65
N SER A 52 -7.94 -17.26 2.79
CA SER A 52 -8.54 -18.32 3.62
C SER A 52 -9.49 -17.70 4.64
N LEU A 53 -10.71 -18.24 4.70
CA LEU A 53 -11.77 -17.82 5.62
C LEU A 53 -12.16 -19.04 6.46
N GLU A 54 -11.79 -19.03 7.72
CA GLU A 54 -12.11 -20.11 8.66
C GLU A 54 -13.23 -19.64 9.60
N TYR A 55 -14.31 -20.39 9.65
CA TYR A 55 -15.43 -20.15 10.56
C TYR A 55 -15.47 -21.27 11.60
N ASP A 56 -15.26 -20.93 12.86
CA ASP A 56 -15.38 -21.86 13.98
C ASP A 56 -16.71 -21.62 14.74
N LYS A 57 -17.48 -22.70 14.89
CA LYS A 57 -18.70 -22.73 15.70
C LYS A 57 -18.45 -23.60 16.92
N LEU A 58 -18.14 -22.97 18.05
CA LEU A 58 -18.07 -23.67 19.33
C LEU A 58 -19.51 -24.01 19.80
N ILE A 59 -19.80 -25.31 19.83
CA ILE A 59 -21.15 -25.89 20.05
C ILE A 59 -21.80 -25.45 21.38
N ASP A 60 -21.03 -24.97 22.36
CA ASP A 60 -21.56 -24.58 23.68
C ASP A 60 -21.58 -23.07 24.00
N GLN A 61 -21.05 -22.16 23.15
CA GLN A 61 -20.91 -20.73 23.53
C GLN A 61 -21.41 -19.66 22.56
N GLN A 62 -22.19 -20.00 21.52
CA GLN A 62 -22.81 -19.01 20.61
C GLN A 62 -21.84 -17.92 20.09
N LEU A 63 -20.53 -18.22 20.05
CA LEU A 63 -19.49 -17.32 19.56
C LEU A 63 -19.05 -17.84 18.19
N GLU A 64 -19.52 -17.18 17.14
CA GLU A 64 -19.00 -17.38 15.79
C GLU A 64 -17.67 -16.63 15.68
N ARG A 65 -16.56 -17.37 15.57
CA ARG A 65 -15.24 -16.79 15.30
C ARG A 65 -14.92 -16.98 13.82
N ALA A 66 -14.72 -15.87 13.12
CA ALA A 66 -14.20 -15.87 11.76
C ALA A 66 -12.73 -15.45 11.78
N ALA A 67 -11.85 -16.26 11.19
CA ALA A 67 -10.46 -15.91 10.94
C ALA A 67 -10.27 -15.70 9.43
N ILE A 68 -9.71 -14.56 9.06
CA ILE A 68 -9.36 -14.23 7.67
C ILE A 68 -7.84 -14.23 7.56
N THR A 69 -7.29 -15.10 6.72
CA THR A 69 -5.85 -15.24 6.52
C THR A 69 -5.48 -14.94 5.08
N CYS A 70 -4.46 -14.09 4.91
CA CYS A 70 -3.93 -13.70 3.62
C CYS A 70 -2.42 -13.58 3.73
N THR A 71 -1.69 -14.25 2.85
CA THR A 71 -0.22 -14.26 2.91
C THR A 71 0.36 -13.50 1.73
N TYR A 72 1.02 -12.38 2.02
CA TYR A 72 1.70 -11.53 1.04
C TYR A 72 3.17 -11.40 1.41
N GLY A 73 4.05 -11.60 0.44
CA GLY A 73 5.47 -11.32 0.50
C GLY A 73 5.82 -10.15 -0.41
N PHE A 74 6.83 -9.36 -0.03
CA PHE A 74 7.34 -8.27 -0.84
C PHE A 74 8.86 -8.39 -0.95
N ALA A 75 9.40 -8.22 -2.16
CA ALA A 75 10.83 -8.25 -2.42
C ALA A 75 11.23 -7.05 -3.28
N LYS A 76 12.46 -6.57 -3.11
CA LYS A 76 13.00 -5.47 -3.90
C LYS A 76 13.75 -6.02 -5.11
N ILE A 77 13.21 -5.78 -6.31
CA ILE A 77 13.79 -6.30 -7.55
C ILE A 77 15.00 -5.47 -7.97
N PHE A 78 14.86 -4.15 -7.94
CA PHE A 78 15.93 -3.22 -8.31
C PHE A 78 16.25 -2.28 -7.15
N THR A 79 17.48 -2.36 -6.66
CA THR A 79 17.94 -1.56 -5.51
C THR A 79 17.85 -0.05 -5.76
N ASP A 80 18.07 0.39 -6.99
CA ASP A 80 18.04 1.80 -7.36
C ASP A 80 16.65 2.34 -7.66
N ALA A 81 15.67 1.47 -7.88
CA ALA A 81 14.28 1.84 -8.13
C ALA A 81 13.50 2.23 -6.85
N SER A 82 14.16 2.22 -5.68
CA SER A 82 13.64 2.87 -4.48
C SER A 82 14.70 3.75 -3.82
N LYS A 83 14.32 4.94 -3.34
CA LYS A 83 15.19 5.80 -2.54
C LYS A 83 14.45 6.33 -1.32
N VAL A 84 15.16 6.42 -0.20
CA VAL A 84 14.67 7.11 0.99
C VAL A 84 15.27 8.51 0.98
N LEU A 85 14.41 9.51 1.01
CA LEU A 85 14.78 10.91 1.14
C LEU A 85 14.57 11.32 2.59
N THR A 86 15.59 11.92 3.18
CA THR A 86 15.54 12.53 4.51
C THR A 86 15.49 14.04 4.33
N LEU A 87 14.56 14.68 5.03
CA LEU A 87 14.50 16.14 5.17
C LEU A 87 15.56 16.63 6.14
#